data_AF-A0A350Y7C1-F1
#
_entry.id   AF-A0A350Y7C1-F1
#
_cell.length_a   1.000
_cell.length_b   1.000
_cell.length_c   1.000
_cell.angle_alpha   90.00
_cell.angle_beta   90.00
_cell.angle_gamma   90.00
#
_symmetry.space_group_name_H-M   'P 1'
#
loop_
_entity.id
_entity.type
_entity.pdbx_description
1 polymer ?
#
loop_
_entity_poly.entity_id
_entity_poly.type
_entity_poly.pdbx_seq_one_letter_code
_entity_poly.pdbx_strand_id
1 'polypeptide(L)' 'RMNATRYEPLIDLQSLLNGVYERAGYDLVIDYTQDSIPPLLGIDITWADALLKEQQLR' A
#
# COMPACT_ATOMS: atom_id res chain seq x y z
N ARG A 1 27.14 -14.88 -29.80
CA ARG A 1 25.99 -14.50 -28.95
C ARG A 1 26.07 -15.37 -27.70
N MET A 2 26.33 -14.80 -26.53
CA MET A 2 26.44 -15.56 -25.28
C MET A 2 25.03 -15.76 -24.71
N ASN A 3 24.62 -17.01 -24.59
CA ASN A 3 23.36 -17.37 -23.94
C ASN A 3 23.57 -17.20 -22.43
N ALA A 4 22.92 -16.20 -21.83
CA ALA A 4 22.93 -16.04 -20.39
C ALA A 4 21.99 -17.08 -19.77
N THR A 5 22.57 -18.10 -19.13
CA THR A 5 21.81 -19.03 -18.28
C THR A 5 21.28 -18.24 -17.09
N ARG A 6 19.97 -18.00 -17.03
CA ARG A 6 19.34 -17.31 -15.90
C ARG A 6 19.31 -18.29 -14.72
N TYR A 7 20.17 -18.05 -13.73
CA TYR A 7 20.10 -18.72 -12.43
C TYR A 7 19.03 -18.02 -11.59
N GLU A 8 18.09 -18.79 -11.03
CA GLU A 8 17.11 -18.27 -10.07
C GLU A 8 17.74 -18.34 -8.67
N PRO A 9 18.12 -17.20 -8.09
CA PRO A 9 18.78 -17.20 -6.80
C PRO A 9 17.79 -17.61 -5.71
N LEU A 10 18.22 -18.50 -4.82
CA LEU A 10 17.48 -18.81 -3.62
C LEU A 10 17.59 -17.61 -2.66
N ILE A 11 16.55 -16.78 -2.66
CA ILE A 11 16.48 -15.56 -1.86
C ILE A 11 15.54 -15.77 -0.67
N ASP A 12 15.95 -15.24 0.49
CA ASP A 12 15.04 -15.10 1.63
C ASP A 12 14.14 -13.88 1.40
N LEU A 13 12.97 -14.16 0.80
CA LEU A 13 11.99 -13.14 0.46
C LEU A 13 11.47 -12.40 1.71
N GLN A 14 11.36 -13.09 2.85
CA GLN A 14 10.83 -12.49 4.08
C GLN A 14 11.78 -11.41 4.61
N SER A 15 13.08 -11.71 4.67
CA SER A 15 14.09 -10.76 5.11
C SER A 15 14.19 -9.54 4.19
N LEU A 16 14.07 -9.75 2.87
CA LEU A 16 14.07 -8.66 1.90
C LEU A 16 12.84 -7.74 2.06
N LEU A 17 11.65 -8.32 2.20
CA LEU A 17 10.42 -7.55 2.42
C LEU A 17 10.48 -6.75 3.72
N ASN A 18 10.95 -7.36 4.81
CA ASN A 18 11.09 -6.66 6.08
C ASN A 18 12.04 -5.47 5.95
N GLY A 19 13.18 -5.64 5.28
CA GLY A 19 14.10 -4.53 5.02
C GLY A 19 13.51 -3.45 4.12
N VAL A 20 12.60 -3.79 3.19
CA VAL A 20 11.87 -2.80 2.40
C VAL A 20 10.90 -2.02 3.30
N TYR A 21 10.13 -2.68 4.16
CA TYR A 21 9.22 -1.99 5.09
C TYR A 21 9.96 -1.07 6.08
N GLU A 22 11.09 -1.52 6.62
CA GLU A 22 11.93 -0.71 7.53
C GLU A 22 12.47 0.56 6.85
N ARG A 23 12.88 0.48 5.58
CA ARG A 23 13.48 1.59 4.84
C ARG A 23 12.49 2.48 4.12
N ALA A 24 11.39 1.91 3.63
CA ALA A 24 10.35 2.67 2.94
C ALA A 24 9.63 3.61 3.91
N GLY A 25 9.75 3.35 5.22
CA GLY A 25 9.11 4.12 6.26
C GLY A 25 7.60 3.94 6.17
N TYR A 26 6.93 3.85 7.31
CA TYR A 26 5.50 4.09 7.36
C TYR A 26 5.16 5.59 7.13
N ASP A 27 6.05 6.34 6.46
CA ASP A 27 5.96 7.77 6.15
C ASP A 27 4.93 8.05 5.05
N LEU A 28 4.33 7.02 4.47
CA LEU A 28 3.14 7.14 3.64
C LEU A 28 1.93 7.43 4.52
N VAL A 29 1.68 8.72 4.74
CA VAL A 29 0.43 9.21 5.31
C VAL A 29 -0.61 9.27 4.20
N ILE A 30 -1.72 8.58 4.39
CA ILE A 30 -2.87 8.68 3.49
C ILE A 30 -3.58 10.00 3.79
N ASP A 31 -3.70 10.87 2.78
CA ASP A 31 -4.51 12.10 2.88
C ASP A 31 -6.00 11.76 2.72
N TYR A 32 -6.68 11.56 3.84
CA TYR A 32 -8.11 11.23 3.91
C TYR A 32 -9.05 12.40 3.55
N THR A 33 -8.51 13.59 3.29
CA THR A 33 -9.31 14.73 2.80
C THR A 33 -9.60 14.62 1.30
N GLN A 34 -8.87 13.76 0.59
CA GLN A 34 -9.03 13.53 -0.84
C GLN A 34 -10.10 12.47 -1.12
N ASP A 35 -10.69 12.53 -2.31
CA ASP A 35 -11.56 11.47 -2.79
C ASP A 35 -10.75 10.19 -3.08
N SER A 36 -11.35 9.03 -2.81
CA SER A 36 -10.69 7.75 -3.02
C SER A 36 -10.43 7.49 -4.51
N ILE A 37 -9.29 6.87 -4.81
CA ILE A 37 -8.96 6.40 -6.16
C ILE A 37 -8.64 4.90 -6.10
N PRO A 38 -9.43 4.04 -6.77
CA PRO A 38 -10.65 4.36 -7.50
C PRO A 38 -11.80 4.84 -6.59
N PRO A 39 -12.85 5.48 -7.15
CA PRO A 39 -14.00 5.91 -6.37
C PRO A 39 -14.68 4.72 -5.66
N LEU A 40 -15.05 4.91 -4.40
CA LEU A 40 -15.93 3.98 -3.68
C LEU A 40 -17.32 3.97 -4.33
N LEU A 41 -18.07 2.88 -4.16
CA LEU A 41 -19.38 2.69 -4.77
C LEU A 41 -20.42 2.25 -3.74
N GLY A 42 -21.67 2.65 -3.96
CA GLY A 42 -22.81 2.18 -3.17
C GLY A 42 -22.66 2.45 -1.67
N ILE A 43 -22.86 1.42 -0.86
CA ILE A 43 -22.85 1.50 0.61
C ILE A 43 -21.49 1.91 1.19
N ASP A 44 -20.40 1.62 0.47
CA ASP A 44 -19.04 1.87 0.93
C ASP A 44 -18.74 3.37 1.04
N ILE A 45 -19.36 4.20 0.20
CA ILE A 45 -19.23 5.67 0.27
C ILE A 45 -19.77 6.18 1.61
N THR A 46 -20.99 5.77 1.97
CA THR A 46 -21.67 6.23 3.18
C THR A 46 -20.95 5.74 4.44
N TRP A 47 -20.48 4.49 4.42
CA TRP A 47 -19.72 3.91 5.52
C TRP A 47 -18.38 4.65 5.72
N ALA A 48 -17.63 4.89 4.64
CA ALA A 48 -16.34 5.57 4.71
C ALA A 48 -16.49 7.02 5.21
N ASP A 49 -17.47 7.77 4.70
CA ASP A 49 -17.73 9.15 5.15
C ASP A 49 -18.08 9.22 6.65
N ALA A 50 -18.92 8.29 7.15
CA ALA A 50 -19.26 8.22 8.56
C ALA A 50 -18.03 7.93 9.44
N LEU A 51 -17.20 6.96 9.04
CA LEU A 51 -15.99 6.58 9.75
C LEU A 51 -14.96 7.72 9.79
N LEU A 52 -14.74 8.40 8.67
CA LEU A 52 -13.76 9.49 8.60
C LEU A 52 -14.15 10.68 9.48
N LYS A 53 -15.46 10.98 9.56
CA LYS A 53 -15.98 12.02 10.48
C LYS A 53 -15.84 11.63 11.94
N GLU A 54 -16.14 10.39 12.30
CA GLU A 54 -15.96 9.87 13.68
C GLU A 54 -14.49 10.02 14.13
N GLN A 55 -13.56 9.74 13.22
CA GLN A 55 -12.12 9.81 13.47
C GLN A 55 -11.54 11.22 13.33
N GLN A 56 -12.35 12.23 13.01
CA GLN A 56 -11.93 13.62 12.78
C GLN A 56 -10.89 13.76 11.65
N LEU A 57 -10.99 12.90 10.63
CA LEU A 57 -10.16 12.90 9.43
C LEU A 57 -10.82 13.66 8.26
N ARG A 58 -12.11 13.99 8.38
CA ARG A 58 -12.90 14.76 7.40
C ARG A 58 -14.04 15.52 8.06
#